data_AF-A0A349PHT7-F1
#
_entry.id   AF-A0A349PHT7-F1
#
_cell.length_a   1.000
_cell.length_b   1.000
_cell.length_c   1.000
_cell.angle_alpha   90.00
_cell.angle_beta   90.00
_cell.angle_gamma   90.00
#
_symmetry.space_group_name_H-M   'P 1'
#
loop_
_entity.id
_entity.type
_entity.pdbx_description
1 polymer ?
#
loop_
_entity_poly.entity_id
_entity_poly.type
_entity_poly.pdbx_seq_one_letter_code
_entity_poly.pdbx_strand_id
1 'polypeptide(L)'
;MKRKNLILKFLKTNYQFCAQFHNVQFWENCDVKPAKICKLLFPFRLPQGVCWGGGIKSRKIIKTMKIQLVHTVEDIICLENLLEAWKEFEKGKKKRKDVQEFSMCLIDNIFSLHQDLLHHTYKHGGYQAFKINDPKPRDIHKASVKDRLLHHAIHRKLYPFFDKTFIADSYSCRENKGMHKAINKFREYANKTSKNNTKTCWILKCDIKKFFASIDHEILIKILSEYIPDKNIIWLLENIVESFSTENKISTGLPLGNLTSQLFVNIYMNKFDQFVKHKMKAKYYIRYADDFVILSENKKQLENSILEINKFLVEELKLKLHPDKVFIKTFSSGVDFLGMVNFPRHKVLRTKTKRRMLKKIKNKKLDLKNNLISESHFYQSLQSYLGVLKHCEGWGIRNGINKIVKSV
;
A
#
# COMPACT_ATOMS: atom_id res chain seq x y z
N MET A 1 15.66 9.89 -38.98
CA MET A 1 14.66 10.97 -38.85
C MET A 1 13.76 10.88 -37.61
N LYS A 2 13.19 9.71 -37.24
CA LYS A 2 12.27 9.58 -36.07
C LYS A 2 12.89 9.92 -34.70
N ARG A 3 14.19 9.67 -34.50
CA ARG A 3 14.94 9.95 -33.23
C ARG A 3 15.11 11.46 -32.95
N LYS A 4 15.32 12.29 -33.99
CA LYS A 4 15.48 13.76 -33.85
C LYS A 4 14.15 14.47 -33.54
N ASN A 5 13.04 14.03 -34.15
CA ASN A 5 11.73 14.67 -33.95
C ASN A 5 11.17 14.46 -32.53
N LEU A 6 11.46 13.34 -31.87
CA LEU A 6 11.03 13.10 -30.48
C LEU A 6 11.83 13.93 -29.47
N ILE A 7 13.15 14.08 -29.70
CA ILE A 7 14.03 14.94 -28.89
C ILE A 7 13.63 16.41 -29.04
N LEU A 8 13.30 16.86 -30.26
CA LEU A 8 12.80 18.21 -30.52
C LEU A 8 11.42 18.46 -29.86
N LYS A 9 10.55 17.45 -29.81
CA LYS A 9 9.27 17.54 -29.09
C LYS A 9 9.49 17.65 -27.58
N PHE A 10 10.46 16.90 -27.02
CA PHE A 10 10.83 16.94 -25.60
C PHE A 10 11.53 18.25 -25.18
N LEU A 11 12.35 18.84 -26.06
CA LEU A 11 13.02 20.12 -25.81
C LEU A 11 12.05 21.32 -25.90
N LYS A 12 11.08 21.29 -26.84
CA LYS A 12 10.07 22.36 -26.98
C LYS A 12 9.12 22.43 -25.78
N THR A 13 8.71 21.30 -25.19
CA THR A 13 7.83 21.32 -24.01
C THR A 13 8.52 21.83 -22.74
N ASN A 14 9.86 21.73 -22.64
CA ASN A 14 10.61 22.18 -21.47
C ASN A 14 10.98 23.68 -21.51
N TYR A 15 11.06 24.30 -22.69
CA TYR A 15 11.33 25.74 -22.80
C TYR A 15 10.08 26.61 -22.62
N GLN A 16 8.88 26.08 -22.92
CA GLN A 16 7.64 26.85 -22.82
C GLN A 16 7.07 26.92 -21.39
N PHE A 17 7.56 26.09 -20.47
CA PHE A 17 7.11 26.06 -19.07
C PHE A 17 7.92 26.97 -18.13
N CYS A 18 9.06 27.51 -18.58
CA CYS A 18 9.90 28.42 -17.78
C CYS A 18 9.54 29.92 -17.95
N ALA A 19 8.60 30.28 -18.83
CA ALA A 19 8.27 31.67 -19.15
C ALA A 19 6.89 32.16 -18.63
N GLN A 20 6.25 31.44 -17.71
CA GLN A 20 4.98 31.85 -17.09
C GLN A 20 5.07 31.82 -15.56
N PHE A 21 6.04 32.52 -14.99
CA PHE A 21 6.01 32.90 -13.58
C PHE A 21 6.67 34.27 -13.43
N HIS A 22 5.92 35.34 -13.71
CA HIS A 22 6.14 36.64 -13.07
C HIS A 22 4.84 37.47 -13.16
N ASN A 23 4.37 37.88 -11.96
CA ASN A 23 3.41 38.95 -11.66
C ASN A 23 1.94 38.78 -12.11
N VAL A 24 1.01 38.85 -11.15
CA VAL A 24 0.18 40.04 -10.84
C VAL A 24 -0.93 39.63 -9.84
N GLN A 25 -0.95 40.30 -8.68
CA GLN A 25 -2.13 40.44 -7.81
C GLN A 25 -3.21 41.23 -8.56
N PHE A 26 -4.48 40.81 -8.55
CA PHE A 26 -5.67 41.65 -8.27
C PHE A 26 -7.00 40.96 -8.67
N TRP A 27 -8.07 41.41 -8.00
CA TRP A 27 -9.51 41.21 -8.20
C TRP A 27 -10.22 40.15 -7.35
N GLU A 28 -10.65 40.65 -6.19
CA GLU A 28 -11.92 40.37 -5.52
C GLU A 28 -13.14 40.49 -6.45
N ASN A 29 -14.24 39.88 -6.00
CA ASN A 29 -15.64 40.07 -6.42
C ASN A 29 -16.08 39.47 -7.76
N CYS A 30 -16.78 38.32 -7.68
CA CYS A 30 -18.06 38.11 -8.38
C CYS A 30 -18.77 36.86 -7.84
N ASP A 31 -19.85 37.11 -7.10
CA ASP A 31 -20.90 36.15 -6.73
C ASP A 31 -21.72 35.74 -7.96
N VAL A 32 -21.66 34.48 -8.39
CA VAL A 32 -22.80 33.78 -9.05
C VAL A 32 -22.68 32.25 -8.87
N LYS A 33 -23.62 31.65 -8.13
CA LYS A 33 -23.89 30.20 -8.16
C LYS A 33 -24.85 29.89 -9.33
N PRO A 34 -24.70 28.73 -9.99
CA PRO A 34 -25.92 28.05 -10.42
C PRO A 34 -25.86 26.51 -10.29
N ALA A 35 -26.65 26.00 -9.35
CA ALA A 35 -27.33 24.73 -9.49
C ALA A 35 -28.50 24.93 -10.46
N LYS A 36 -28.37 24.52 -11.73
CA LYS A 36 -29.47 24.30 -12.71
C LYS A 36 -28.91 23.97 -14.11
N ILE A 37 -28.26 22.80 -14.26
CA ILE A 37 -28.12 22.15 -15.58
C ILE A 37 -28.28 20.64 -15.36
N CYS A 38 -29.52 20.21 -15.16
CA CYS A 38 -29.96 18.82 -15.20
C CYS A 38 -31.43 18.82 -15.60
N LYS A 39 -31.68 18.91 -16.90
CA LYS A 39 -32.94 18.56 -17.59
C LYS A 39 -32.82 19.04 -19.03
N LEU A 40 -32.36 18.16 -19.90
CA LEU A 40 -32.66 18.12 -21.33
C LEU A 40 -31.82 16.98 -21.90
N LEU A 41 -32.48 15.85 -22.16
CA LEU A 41 -32.21 14.81 -23.15
C LEU A 41 -32.79 13.48 -22.62
N PHE A 42 -33.61 12.85 -23.48
CA PHE A 42 -34.33 11.58 -23.34
C PHE A 42 -35.78 11.63 -22.78
N PRO A 43 -36.79 11.62 -23.69
CA PRO A 43 -38.13 11.14 -23.37
C PRO A 43 -38.19 9.62 -23.65
N PHE A 44 -38.43 8.79 -22.64
CA PHE A 44 -38.90 7.42 -22.86
C PHE A 44 -40.00 7.07 -21.87
N ARG A 45 -41.22 6.94 -22.40
CA ARG A 45 -42.42 6.40 -21.75
C ARG A 45 -42.18 4.93 -21.39
N LEU A 46 -42.49 4.55 -20.15
CA LEU A 46 -42.71 3.16 -19.75
C LEU A 46 -44.18 2.78 -20.00
N PRO A 47 -44.49 1.60 -20.57
CA PRO A 47 -45.81 1.01 -20.46
C PRO A 47 -45.92 0.13 -19.20
N GLN A 48 -47.10 0.19 -18.59
CA GLN A 48 -47.52 -0.63 -17.45
C GLN A 48 -47.93 -2.05 -17.91
N GLY A 49 -47.63 -3.04 -17.06
CA GLY A 49 -48.45 -4.24 -16.88
C GLY A 49 -48.04 -5.50 -17.66
N VAL A 50 -47.37 -6.45 -16.99
CA VAL A 50 -47.62 -7.90 -17.18
C VAL A 50 -47.38 -8.63 -15.84
N CYS A 51 -48.32 -9.52 -15.54
CA CYS A 51 -48.52 -10.30 -14.32
C CYS A 51 -47.41 -11.32 -13.99
N TRP A 52 -47.42 -11.74 -12.72
CA TRP A 52 -46.60 -12.80 -12.14
C TRP A 52 -46.90 -14.17 -12.73
N GLY A 53 -45.84 -14.91 -13.10
CA GLY A 53 -45.90 -16.32 -13.47
C GLY A 53 -44.64 -17.03 -12.97
N GLY A 54 -44.83 -18.03 -12.11
CA GLY A 54 -43.78 -18.84 -11.52
C GLY A 54 -43.00 -19.66 -12.55
N GLY A 55 -41.71 -19.83 -12.28
CA GLY A 55 -40.83 -20.67 -13.09
C GLY A 55 -39.56 -21.01 -12.33
N ILE A 56 -39.54 -22.21 -11.75
CA ILE A 56 -38.32 -22.87 -11.27
C ILE A 56 -37.42 -23.08 -12.48
N LYS A 57 -36.33 -22.31 -12.60
CA LYS A 57 -35.25 -22.60 -13.54
C LYS A 57 -33.90 -22.39 -12.86
N SER A 58 -33.22 -23.52 -12.66
CA SER A 58 -31.77 -23.71 -12.60
C SER A 58 -30.95 -22.49 -12.15
N ARG A 59 -30.37 -22.57 -10.95
CA ARG A 59 -29.26 -21.70 -10.53
C ARG A 59 -28.07 -21.91 -11.47
N LYS A 60 -28.07 -21.28 -12.65
CA LYS A 60 -26.82 -20.93 -13.34
C LYS A 60 -26.07 -20.06 -12.35
N ILE A 61 -24.90 -20.53 -11.91
CA ILE A 61 -23.93 -19.72 -11.20
C ILE A 61 -23.56 -18.61 -12.16
N ILE A 62 -24.22 -17.46 -12.04
CA ILE A 62 -23.78 -16.23 -12.67
C ILE A 62 -22.43 -15.96 -12.01
N LYS A 63 -21.34 -16.36 -12.68
CA LYS A 63 -20.01 -15.81 -12.38
C LYS A 63 -20.21 -14.31 -12.56
N THR A 64 -20.39 -13.59 -11.46
CA THR A 64 -20.41 -12.14 -11.43
C THR A 64 -19.17 -11.69 -12.21
N MET A 65 -19.37 -11.11 -13.39
CA MET A 65 -18.28 -10.64 -14.22
C MET A 65 -17.48 -9.64 -13.39
N LYS A 66 -16.23 -9.98 -13.12
CA LYS A 66 -15.33 -9.07 -12.41
C LYS A 66 -15.04 -7.90 -13.32
N ILE A 67 -14.82 -6.73 -12.72
CA ILE A 67 -14.27 -5.60 -13.47
C ILE A 67 -12.92 -6.01 -14.05
N GLN A 68 -12.65 -5.59 -15.29
CA GLN A 68 -11.42 -5.92 -16.00
C GLN A 68 -10.57 -4.67 -16.19
N LEU A 69 -9.26 -4.86 -16.21
CA LEU A 69 -8.31 -3.81 -16.53
C LEU A 69 -8.49 -3.44 -18.01
N VAL A 70 -8.61 -2.13 -18.28
CA VAL A 70 -8.77 -1.58 -19.63
C VAL A 70 -7.43 -1.38 -20.34
N HIS A 71 -6.36 -1.14 -19.57
CA HIS A 71 -5.02 -0.93 -20.11
C HIS A 71 -4.44 -2.20 -20.74
N THR A 72 -3.73 -2.01 -21.85
CA THR A 72 -2.95 -3.06 -22.51
C THR A 72 -1.47 -2.95 -22.15
N VAL A 73 -0.66 -3.93 -22.58
CA VAL A 73 0.79 -3.91 -22.36
C VAL A 73 1.44 -2.69 -23.00
N GLU A 74 0.95 -2.22 -24.15
CA GLU A 74 1.45 -1.04 -24.85
C GLU A 74 1.36 0.22 -23.99
N ASP A 75 0.29 0.37 -23.20
CA ASP A 75 0.14 1.48 -22.26
C ASP A 75 1.21 1.47 -21.15
N ILE A 76 1.66 0.27 -20.75
CA ILE A 76 2.70 0.11 -19.71
C ILE A 76 4.07 0.41 -20.30
N ILE A 77 4.36 -0.14 -21.48
CA ILE A 77 5.71 -0.13 -22.06
C ILE A 77 5.99 1.12 -22.91
N CYS A 78 4.99 1.97 -23.19
CA CYS A 78 5.19 3.18 -23.99
C CYS A 78 6.25 4.10 -23.37
N LEU A 79 7.01 4.77 -24.24
CA LEU A 79 8.15 5.60 -23.83
C LEU A 79 7.71 6.74 -22.91
N GLU A 80 6.53 7.31 -23.13
CA GLU A 80 5.94 8.35 -22.28
C GLU A 80 5.77 7.84 -20.84
N ASN A 81 5.17 6.66 -20.66
CA ASN A 81 4.97 6.09 -19.33
C ASN A 81 6.30 5.70 -18.67
N LEU A 82 7.25 5.15 -19.42
CA LEU A 82 8.60 4.84 -18.91
C LEU A 82 9.34 6.10 -18.45
N LEU A 83 9.27 7.20 -19.20
CA LEU A 83 9.89 8.47 -18.83
C LEU A 83 9.24 9.10 -17.60
N GLU A 84 7.91 9.02 -17.48
CA GLU A 84 7.19 9.48 -16.29
C GLU A 84 7.50 8.61 -15.06
N ALA A 85 7.53 7.29 -15.23
CA ALA A 85 7.94 6.34 -14.19
C ALA A 85 9.36 6.64 -13.69
N TRP A 86 10.29 7.01 -14.58
CA TRP A 86 11.63 7.44 -14.20
C TRP A 86 11.59 8.70 -13.32
N LYS A 87 10.86 9.73 -13.73
CA LYS A 87 10.72 10.97 -12.94
C LYS A 87 10.19 10.70 -11.53
N GLU A 88 9.31 9.72 -11.36
CA GLU A 88 8.80 9.32 -10.05
C GLU A 88 9.80 8.49 -9.25
N PHE A 89 10.47 7.55 -9.90
CA PHE A 89 11.49 6.70 -9.30
C PHE A 89 12.69 7.52 -8.77
N GLU A 90 13.14 8.51 -9.54
CA GLU A 90 14.35 9.29 -9.26
C GLU A 90 14.21 10.21 -8.03
N LYS A 91 12.98 10.60 -7.67
CA LYS A 91 12.69 11.50 -6.53
C LYS A 91 13.34 10.98 -5.25
N GLY A 92 14.22 11.79 -4.66
CA GLY A 92 14.95 11.46 -3.43
C GLY A 92 16.09 10.45 -3.58
N LYS A 93 16.41 9.98 -4.80
CA LYS A 93 17.42 8.95 -5.06
C LYS A 93 18.58 9.40 -5.96
N LYS A 94 18.58 10.64 -6.43
CA LYS A 94 19.61 11.23 -7.34
C LYS A 94 21.06 11.04 -6.90
N LYS A 95 21.33 10.98 -5.59
CA LYS A 95 22.69 10.84 -5.03
C LYS A 95 23.19 9.40 -4.96
N ARG A 96 22.39 8.42 -5.40
CA ARG A 96 22.78 7.00 -5.35
C ARG A 96 23.58 6.64 -6.61
N LYS A 97 24.74 6.01 -6.44
CA LYS A 97 25.68 5.67 -7.53
C LYS A 97 25.00 4.92 -8.69
N ASP A 98 24.25 3.86 -8.37
CA ASP A 98 23.50 3.06 -9.36
C ASP A 98 22.49 3.89 -10.17
N VAL A 99 21.84 4.87 -9.52
CA VAL A 99 20.89 5.77 -10.17
C VAL A 99 21.62 6.77 -11.07
N GLN A 100 22.79 7.27 -10.63
CA GLN A 100 23.62 8.18 -11.42
C GLN A 100 24.14 7.49 -12.68
N GLU A 101 24.69 6.28 -12.56
CA GLU A 101 25.17 5.47 -13.68
C GLU A 101 24.07 5.24 -14.71
N PHE A 102 22.87 4.83 -14.28
CA PHE A 102 21.74 4.65 -15.19
C PHE A 102 21.30 5.97 -15.83
N SER A 103 21.37 7.09 -15.09
CA SER A 103 20.96 8.41 -15.56
C SER A 103 21.93 9.01 -16.58
N MET A 104 23.21 8.62 -16.61
CA MET A 104 24.18 9.14 -17.59
C MET A 104 23.79 8.76 -19.03
N CYS A 105 23.29 7.54 -19.22
CA CYS A 105 22.80 7.04 -20.52
C CYS A 105 21.27 6.84 -20.50
N LEU A 106 20.53 7.75 -19.86
CA LEU A 106 19.11 7.56 -19.54
C LEU A 106 18.25 7.17 -20.75
N ILE A 107 18.38 7.92 -21.85
CA ILE A 107 17.53 7.73 -23.03
C ILE A 107 17.82 6.37 -23.68
N ASP A 108 19.09 6.03 -23.87
CA ASP A 108 19.46 4.74 -24.47
C ASP A 108 19.05 3.55 -23.58
N ASN A 109 19.19 3.69 -22.26
CA ASN A 109 18.73 2.68 -21.30
C ASN A 109 17.21 2.47 -21.36
N ILE A 110 16.42 3.56 -21.46
CA ILE A 110 14.96 3.49 -21.59
C ILE A 110 14.55 2.89 -22.94
N PHE A 111 15.21 3.29 -24.04
CA PHE A 111 14.93 2.72 -25.35
C PHE A 111 15.25 1.22 -25.39
N SER A 112 16.40 0.80 -24.83
CA SER A 112 16.74 -0.61 -24.71
C SER A 112 15.69 -1.38 -23.91
N LEU A 113 15.27 -0.88 -22.75
CA LEU A 113 14.20 -1.50 -21.97
C LEU A 113 12.89 -1.60 -22.77
N HIS A 114 12.49 -0.53 -23.48
CA HIS A 114 11.31 -0.54 -24.33
C HIS A 114 11.39 -1.61 -25.43
N GLN A 115 12.53 -1.73 -26.11
CA GLN A 115 12.74 -2.73 -27.15
C GLN A 115 12.69 -4.16 -26.59
N ASP A 116 13.30 -4.40 -25.43
CA ASP A 116 13.27 -5.71 -24.78
C ASP A 116 11.84 -6.12 -24.41
N LEU A 117 11.03 -5.17 -23.96
CA LEU A 117 9.63 -5.40 -23.60
C LEU A 117 8.75 -5.62 -24.83
N LEU A 118 8.96 -4.83 -25.88
CA LEU A 118 8.20 -4.92 -27.14
C LEU A 118 8.41 -6.27 -27.84
N HIS A 119 9.64 -6.80 -27.81
CA HIS A 119 10.00 -8.06 -28.45
C HIS A 119 9.86 -9.28 -27.54
N HIS A 120 9.30 -9.13 -26.33
CA HIS A 120 9.18 -10.20 -25.34
C HIS A 120 10.52 -10.89 -24.97
N THR A 121 11.64 -10.15 -25.05
CA THR A 121 12.97 -10.64 -24.66
C THR A 121 13.40 -10.16 -23.28
N TYR A 122 12.60 -9.31 -22.64
CA TYR A 122 12.85 -8.87 -21.27
C TYR A 122 12.90 -10.06 -20.30
N LYS A 123 13.99 -10.12 -19.53
CA LYS A 123 14.14 -11.00 -18.37
C LYS A 123 14.51 -10.15 -17.18
N HIS A 124 13.82 -10.35 -16.06
CA HIS A 124 14.11 -9.62 -14.84
C HIS A 124 15.54 -9.89 -14.37
N GLY A 125 16.25 -8.84 -13.96
CA GLY A 125 17.60 -8.95 -13.44
C GLY A 125 17.67 -9.67 -12.09
N GLY A 126 18.90 -9.90 -11.61
CA GLY A 126 19.12 -10.43 -10.26
C GLY A 126 18.79 -9.42 -9.15
N TYR A 127 18.83 -9.89 -7.90
CA TYR A 127 18.64 -9.07 -6.71
C TYR A 127 19.95 -8.91 -5.94
N GLN A 128 20.21 -7.70 -5.45
CA GLN A 128 21.22 -7.47 -4.43
C GLN A 128 20.58 -7.67 -3.05
N ALA A 129 20.93 -8.78 -2.39
CA ALA A 129 20.46 -9.09 -1.04
C ALA A 129 21.28 -8.33 0.02
N PHE A 130 20.60 -7.72 0.99
CA PHE A 130 21.23 -7.12 2.16
C PHE A 130 20.31 -7.13 3.37
N LYS A 131 20.89 -7.16 4.58
CA LYS A 131 20.13 -7.23 5.84
C LYS A 131 19.96 -5.84 6.42
N ILE A 132 18.71 -5.47 6.74
CA ILE A 132 18.43 -4.30 7.60
C ILE A 132 17.95 -4.78 8.97
N ASN A 133 18.56 -4.24 10.02
CA ASN A 133 18.15 -4.46 11.40
C ASN A 133 17.30 -3.28 11.91
N ASP A 134 15.99 -3.31 11.66
CA ASP A 134 15.11 -2.32 12.27
C ASP A 134 13.64 -2.78 12.42
N PRO A 135 13.13 -3.22 13.60
CA PRO A 135 13.78 -3.61 14.86
C PRO A 135 14.12 -5.12 14.95
N LYS A 136 13.88 -5.88 13.87
CA LYS A 136 14.28 -7.27 13.69
C LYS A 136 15.06 -7.36 12.37
N PRO A 137 16.00 -8.32 12.21
CA PRO A 137 16.66 -8.55 10.93
C PRO A 137 15.64 -8.86 9.83
N ARG A 138 15.83 -8.22 8.67
CA ARG A 138 15.04 -8.48 7.47
C ARG A 138 15.98 -8.55 6.28
N ASP A 139 15.82 -9.61 5.49
CA ASP A 139 16.47 -9.77 4.20
C ASP A 139 15.72 -8.93 3.17
N ILE A 140 16.40 -7.94 2.61
CA ILE A 140 15.87 -7.04 1.59
C ILE A 140 16.58 -7.37 0.29
N HIS A 141 15.79 -7.46 -0.78
CA HIS A 141 16.24 -7.85 -2.10
C HIS A 141 16.02 -6.66 -3.04
N LYS A 142 17.08 -5.89 -3.28
CA LYS A 142 17.02 -4.71 -4.15
C LYS A 142 17.23 -5.12 -5.60
N ALA A 143 16.24 -4.88 -6.45
CA ALA A 143 16.35 -5.09 -7.89
C ALA A 143 17.21 -3.99 -8.56
N SER A 144 17.61 -4.24 -9.81
CA SER A 144 18.38 -3.29 -10.63
C SER A 144 17.62 -1.97 -10.84
N VAL A 145 18.29 -0.93 -11.33
CA VAL A 145 17.61 0.34 -11.66
C VAL A 145 16.63 0.14 -12.83
N LYS A 146 17.02 -0.64 -13.85
CA LYS A 146 16.18 -1.01 -15.00
C LYS A 146 14.87 -1.68 -14.53
N ASP A 147 14.97 -2.65 -13.64
CA ASP A 147 13.79 -3.37 -13.14
C ASP A 147 12.92 -2.50 -12.24
N ARG A 148 13.51 -1.68 -11.37
CA ARG A 148 12.74 -0.77 -10.52
C ARG A 148 12.02 0.29 -11.34
N LEU A 149 12.61 0.78 -12.43
CA LEU A 149 11.94 1.65 -13.38
C LEU A 149 10.69 0.96 -13.95
N LEU A 150 10.82 -0.29 -14.39
CA LEU A 150 9.70 -1.07 -14.90
C LEU A 150 8.63 -1.32 -13.83
N HIS A 151 9.02 -1.61 -12.60
CA HIS A 151 8.09 -1.76 -11.47
C HIS A 151 7.26 -0.50 -11.25
N HIS A 152 7.86 0.68 -11.40
CA HIS A 152 7.15 1.96 -11.37
C HIS A 152 6.18 2.10 -12.55
N ALA A 153 6.62 1.78 -13.77
CA ALA A 153 5.78 1.86 -14.97
C ALA A 153 4.53 0.96 -14.88
N ILE A 154 4.69 -0.27 -14.38
CA ILE A 154 3.60 -1.21 -14.11
C ILE A 154 2.68 -0.66 -13.02
N HIS A 155 3.25 -0.20 -11.90
CA HIS A 155 2.47 0.32 -10.78
C HIS A 155 1.56 1.49 -11.19
N ARG A 156 2.04 2.40 -12.05
CA ARG A 156 1.24 3.54 -12.56
C ARG A 156 -0.07 3.11 -13.22
N LYS A 157 -0.08 1.98 -13.94
CA LYS A 157 -1.26 1.48 -14.65
C LYS A 157 -2.11 0.54 -13.81
N LEU A 158 -1.47 -0.34 -13.03
CA LEU A 158 -2.20 -1.35 -12.24
C LEU A 158 -2.79 -0.78 -10.94
N TYR A 159 -2.07 0.09 -10.24
CA TYR A 159 -2.50 0.57 -8.91
C TYR A 159 -3.86 1.29 -8.93
N PRO A 160 -4.12 2.27 -9.83
CA PRO A 160 -5.41 2.98 -9.85
C PRO A 160 -6.61 2.08 -10.11
N PHE A 161 -6.41 0.98 -10.84
CA PHE A 161 -7.43 -0.03 -11.07
C PHE A 161 -7.66 -0.88 -9.81
N PHE A 162 -6.60 -1.50 -9.28
CA PHE A 162 -6.73 -2.40 -8.13
C PHE A 162 -7.14 -1.69 -6.85
N ASP A 163 -6.76 -0.42 -6.64
CA ASP A 163 -7.17 0.35 -5.47
C ASP A 163 -8.70 0.46 -5.34
N LYS A 164 -9.42 0.51 -6.47
CA LYS A 164 -10.88 0.51 -6.53
C LYS A 164 -11.51 -0.85 -6.16
N THR A 165 -10.75 -1.94 -6.29
CA THR A 165 -11.19 -3.30 -5.94
C THR A 165 -10.99 -3.61 -4.45
N PHE A 166 -10.13 -2.86 -3.77
CA PHE A 166 -9.80 -3.11 -2.38
C PHE A 166 -10.89 -2.61 -1.44
N ILE A 167 -11.11 -3.33 -0.33
CA ILE A 167 -12.01 -2.86 0.72
C ILE A 167 -11.53 -1.52 1.30
N ALA A 168 -12.45 -0.69 1.77
CA ALA A 168 -12.11 0.61 2.35
C ALA A 168 -11.23 0.49 3.61
N ASP A 169 -11.37 -0.61 4.36
CA ASP A 169 -10.67 -0.86 5.63
C ASP A 169 -9.31 -1.56 5.48
N SER A 170 -8.73 -1.58 4.28
CA SER A 170 -7.33 -1.96 4.04
C SER A 170 -6.46 -0.71 3.92
N TYR A 171 -5.41 -0.60 4.74
CA TYR A 171 -4.69 0.66 4.94
C TYR A 171 -3.20 0.67 4.54
N SER A 172 -2.57 -0.49 4.34
CA SER A 172 -1.13 -0.54 4.05
C SER A 172 -0.82 -0.30 2.57
N CYS A 173 0.28 0.40 2.29
CA CYS A 173 0.79 0.63 0.92
C CYS A 173 -0.28 1.16 -0.04
N ARG A 174 -1.12 2.09 0.42
CA ARG A 174 -2.18 2.73 -0.34
C ARG A 174 -2.12 4.24 -0.16
N GLU A 175 -2.34 4.96 -1.24
CA GLU A 175 -2.44 6.40 -1.28
C GLU A 175 -3.57 6.90 -0.38
N ASN A 176 -3.33 8.01 0.31
CA ASN A 176 -4.27 8.59 1.28
C ASN A 176 -4.74 7.61 2.38
N LYS A 177 -4.05 6.48 2.58
CA LYS A 177 -4.22 5.58 3.72
C LYS A 177 -3.05 5.74 4.69
N GLY A 178 -2.73 4.71 5.46
CA GLY A 178 -1.63 4.71 6.42
C GLY A 178 -2.04 4.43 7.86
N MET A 179 -1.01 4.31 8.70
CA MET A 179 -1.12 3.81 10.08
C MET A 179 -2.05 4.65 10.95
N HIS A 180 -1.95 5.98 10.91
CA HIS A 180 -2.81 6.86 11.73
C HIS A 180 -4.29 6.75 11.36
N LYS A 181 -4.61 6.64 10.06
CA LYS A 181 -5.99 6.44 9.60
C LYS A 181 -6.54 5.08 10.05
N ALA A 182 -5.73 4.02 9.96
CA ALA A 182 -6.10 2.70 10.45
C ALA A 182 -6.38 2.69 11.97
N ILE A 183 -5.53 3.36 12.77
CA ILE A 183 -5.72 3.48 14.23
C ILE A 183 -6.98 4.28 14.57
N ASN A 184 -7.23 5.38 13.85
CA ASN A 184 -8.44 6.17 14.07
C ASN A 184 -9.70 5.37 13.75
N LYS A 185 -9.69 4.60 12.65
CA LYS A 185 -10.79 3.69 12.30
C LYS A 185 -10.97 2.59 13.34
N PHE A 186 -9.88 2.03 13.84
CA PHE A 186 -9.89 1.02 14.89
C PHE A 186 -10.60 1.54 16.15
N ARG A 187 -10.30 2.78 16.57
CA ARG A 187 -10.99 3.40 17.70
C ARG A 187 -12.46 3.69 17.43
N GLU A 188 -12.80 4.14 16.22
CA GLU A 188 -14.19 4.33 15.80
C GLU A 188 -14.98 3.02 15.90
N TYR A 189 -14.43 1.92 15.39
CA TYR A 189 -15.03 0.59 15.47
C TYR A 189 -15.10 0.07 16.89
N ALA A 190 -14.08 0.31 17.70
CA ALA A 190 -14.09 -0.08 19.11
C ALA A 190 -15.23 0.65 19.85
N ASN A 191 -15.39 1.96 19.65
CA ASN A 191 -16.49 2.74 20.24
C ASN A 191 -17.87 2.30 19.76
N LYS A 192 -18.02 1.98 18.46
CA LYS A 192 -19.28 1.46 17.91
C LYS A 192 -19.64 0.09 18.49
N THR A 193 -18.66 -0.79 18.63
CA THR A 193 -18.84 -2.14 19.17
C THR A 193 -19.11 -2.10 20.68
N SER A 194 -18.38 -1.25 21.42
CA SER A 194 -18.55 -1.10 22.87
C SER A 194 -19.74 -0.23 23.27
N LYS A 195 -20.50 0.32 22.30
CA LYS A 195 -21.52 1.36 22.52
C LYS A 195 -21.00 2.47 23.45
N ASN A 196 -19.89 3.10 23.04
CA ASN A 196 -19.17 4.12 23.82
C ASN A 196 -18.71 3.62 25.20
N ASN A 197 -18.17 2.40 25.25
CA ASN A 197 -17.61 1.75 26.44
C ASN A 197 -18.63 1.36 27.52
N THR A 198 -19.92 1.28 27.17
CA THR A 198 -20.96 0.72 28.05
C THR A 198 -20.99 -0.80 28.01
N LYS A 199 -20.49 -1.41 26.92
CA LYS A 199 -20.38 -2.85 26.76
C LYS A 199 -18.94 -3.30 26.50
N THR A 200 -18.67 -4.57 26.84
CA THR A 200 -17.39 -5.21 26.54
C THR A 200 -17.20 -5.37 25.03
N CYS A 201 -16.12 -4.80 24.51
CA CYS A 201 -15.66 -5.02 23.14
C CYS A 201 -14.48 -5.99 23.17
N TRP A 202 -14.62 -7.10 22.47
CA TRP A 202 -13.56 -8.07 22.23
C TRP A 202 -12.89 -7.80 20.90
N ILE A 203 -11.57 -7.95 20.86
CA ILE A 203 -10.74 -7.71 19.68
C ILE A 203 -9.93 -8.98 19.43
N LEU A 204 -10.18 -9.59 18.29
CA LEU A 204 -9.32 -10.62 17.73
C LEU A 204 -8.23 -9.93 16.92
N LYS A 205 -6.97 -10.22 17.25
CA LYS A 205 -5.81 -9.79 16.49
C LYS A 205 -5.13 -11.02 15.89
N CYS A 206 -4.77 -10.92 14.61
CA CYS A 206 -4.06 -11.96 13.87
C CYS A 206 -2.91 -11.36 13.05
N ASP A 207 -1.89 -12.17 12.81
CA ASP A 207 -0.70 -11.84 12.01
C ASP A 207 -0.33 -13.07 11.17
N ILE A 208 0.12 -12.87 9.93
CA ILE A 208 0.49 -13.97 9.02
C ILE A 208 1.98 -14.29 9.16
N LYS A 209 2.30 -15.58 9.34
CA LYS A 209 3.68 -16.04 9.52
C LYS A 209 4.47 -15.91 8.21
N LYS A 210 5.64 -15.28 8.27
CA LYS A 210 6.60 -15.13 7.14
C LYS A 210 5.89 -14.71 5.83
N PHE A 211 5.04 -13.69 5.92
CA PHE A 211 4.07 -13.36 4.89
C PHE A 211 4.64 -13.24 3.46
N PHE A 212 5.60 -12.34 3.22
CA PHE A 212 6.22 -12.17 1.90
C PHE A 212 6.87 -13.46 1.38
N ALA A 213 7.48 -14.27 2.26
CA ALA A 213 8.15 -15.52 1.91
C ALA A 213 7.18 -16.72 1.74
N SER A 214 5.88 -16.49 1.87
CA SER A 214 4.84 -17.55 1.81
C SER A 214 3.80 -17.29 0.73
N ILE A 215 3.95 -16.23 -0.07
CA ILE A 215 3.08 -15.95 -1.22
C ILE A 215 3.35 -16.98 -2.30
N ASP A 216 2.33 -17.75 -2.67
CA ASP A 216 2.40 -18.73 -3.76
C ASP A 216 2.25 -18.01 -5.11
N HIS A 217 3.17 -18.27 -6.04
CA HIS A 217 3.21 -17.59 -7.33
C HIS A 217 2.02 -17.96 -8.21
N GLU A 218 1.68 -19.25 -8.29
CA GLU A 218 0.58 -19.74 -9.12
C GLU A 218 -0.76 -19.12 -8.68
N ILE A 219 -1.00 -19.07 -7.37
CA ILE A 219 -2.20 -18.43 -6.82
C ILE A 219 -2.19 -16.93 -7.14
N LEU A 220 -1.05 -16.24 -6.97
CA LEU A 220 -0.96 -14.81 -7.26
C LEU A 220 -1.26 -14.51 -8.73
N ILE A 221 -0.63 -15.24 -9.66
CA ILE A 221 -0.85 -15.10 -11.10
C ILE A 221 -2.29 -15.43 -11.46
N LYS A 222 -2.86 -16.51 -10.92
CA LYS A 222 -4.28 -16.84 -11.10
C LYS A 222 -5.20 -15.70 -10.66
N ILE A 223 -4.93 -15.07 -9.51
CA ILE A 223 -5.72 -13.91 -9.04
C ILE A 223 -5.58 -12.73 -10.01
N LEU A 224 -4.37 -12.45 -10.52
CA LEU A 224 -4.12 -11.37 -11.46
C LEU A 224 -4.86 -11.59 -12.79
N SER A 225 -4.81 -12.80 -13.34
CA SER A 225 -5.48 -13.20 -14.59
C SER A 225 -7.00 -13.14 -14.51
N GLU A 226 -7.60 -13.13 -13.32
CA GLU A 226 -9.04 -12.89 -13.17
C GLU A 226 -9.45 -11.43 -13.48
N TYR A 227 -8.52 -10.47 -13.38
CA TYR A 227 -8.78 -9.05 -13.61
C TYR A 227 -8.09 -8.50 -14.85
N ILE A 228 -6.98 -9.09 -15.27
CA ILE A 228 -6.15 -8.62 -16.39
C ILE A 228 -6.38 -9.56 -17.59
N PRO A 229 -7.14 -9.13 -18.62
CA PRO A 229 -7.40 -9.97 -19.79
C PRO A 229 -6.21 -10.05 -20.74
N ASP A 230 -5.34 -9.03 -20.75
CA ASP A 230 -4.17 -8.98 -21.62
C ASP A 230 -3.08 -9.96 -21.16
N LYS A 231 -2.83 -10.98 -22.00
CA LYS A 231 -1.85 -12.03 -21.76
C LYS A 231 -0.41 -11.52 -21.74
N ASN A 232 -0.10 -10.43 -22.45
CA ASN A 232 1.24 -9.86 -22.48
C ASN A 232 1.57 -9.17 -21.17
N ILE A 233 0.58 -8.54 -20.52
CA ILE A 233 0.73 -8.04 -19.15
C ILE A 233 0.97 -9.22 -18.20
N ILE A 234 0.18 -10.29 -18.30
CA ILE A 234 0.35 -11.48 -17.45
C ILE A 234 1.74 -12.09 -17.61
N TRP A 235 2.21 -12.30 -18.85
CA TRP A 235 3.58 -12.76 -19.14
C TRP A 235 4.64 -11.88 -18.47
N LEU A 236 4.46 -10.56 -18.51
CA LEU A 236 5.39 -9.64 -17.87
C LEU A 236 5.37 -9.75 -16.34
N LEU A 237 4.18 -9.90 -15.74
CA LEU A 237 4.03 -10.07 -14.30
C LEU A 237 4.58 -11.42 -13.84
N GLU A 238 4.39 -12.50 -14.61
CA GLU A 238 5.01 -13.81 -14.39
C GLU A 238 6.54 -13.68 -14.35
N ASN A 239 7.14 -13.05 -15.35
CA ASN A 239 8.59 -12.80 -15.38
C ASN A 239 9.10 -12.06 -14.13
N ILE A 240 8.32 -11.13 -13.58
CA ILE A 240 8.68 -10.41 -12.36
C ILE A 240 8.50 -11.27 -11.11
N VAL A 241 7.38 -11.99 -11.00
CA VAL A 241 7.05 -12.81 -9.83
C VAL A 241 8.02 -14.00 -9.72
N GLU A 242 8.26 -14.70 -10.82
CA GLU A 242 9.14 -15.87 -10.90
C GLU A 242 10.62 -15.53 -10.77
N SER A 243 11.00 -14.26 -10.97
CA SER A 243 12.39 -13.80 -10.79
C SER A 243 12.94 -14.00 -9.38
N PHE A 244 12.06 -14.20 -8.39
CA PHE A 244 12.44 -14.36 -6.99
C PHE A 244 11.76 -15.56 -6.37
N SER A 245 12.53 -16.42 -5.72
CA SER A 245 12.01 -17.49 -4.88
C SER A 245 12.67 -17.44 -3.50
N THR A 246 11.89 -17.78 -2.48
CA THR A 246 12.41 -17.95 -1.13
C THR A 246 13.33 -19.17 -1.10
N GLU A 247 14.43 -19.08 -0.36
CA GLU A 247 15.34 -20.22 -0.16
C GLU A 247 14.58 -21.50 0.20
N ASN A 248 14.92 -22.59 -0.50
CA ASN A 248 14.33 -23.93 -0.35
C ASN A 248 12.83 -24.03 -0.68
N LYS A 249 12.25 -23.07 -1.41
CA LYS A 249 10.89 -23.16 -1.94
C LYS A 249 10.83 -22.67 -3.38
N ILE A 250 10.43 -23.57 -4.28
CA ILE A 250 10.19 -23.24 -5.68
C ILE A 250 8.87 -22.46 -5.80
N SER A 251 8.85 -21.44 -6.66
CA SER A 251 7.66 -20.65 -7.01
C SER A 251 6.92 -20.06 -5.79
N THR A 252 7.68 -19.68 -4.76
CA THR A 252 7.11 -19.12 -3.53
C THR A 252 7.91 -17.93 -3.03
N GLY A 253 7.19 -16.84 -2.80
CA GLY A 253 7.62 -15.66 -2.08
C GLY A 253 7.79 -14.45 -2.98
N LEU A 254 7.85 -13.27 -2.37
CA LEU A 254 8.07 -12.01 -3.05
C LEU A 254 9.24 -11.26 -2.43
N PRO A 255 10.06 -10.58 -3.24
CA PRO A 255 11.23 -9.89 -2.76
C PRO A 255 10.81 -8.65 -1.95
N LEU A 256 11.28 -8.58 -0.71
CA LEU A 256 11.03 -7.43 0.15
C LEU A 256 11.87 -6.24 -0.34
N GLY A 257 11.22 -5.09 -0.55
CA GLY A 257 11.89 -3.84 -0.96
C GLY A 257 11.50 -3.33 -2.35
N ASN A 258 10.69 -4.08 -3.10
CA ASN A 258 10.23 -3.70 -4.45
C ASN A 258 8.79 -3.16 -4.43
N LEU A 259 8.48 -2.27 -5.38
CA LEU A 259 7.19 -1.56 -5.42
C LEU A 259 6.05 -2.49 -5.85
N THR A 260 6.27 -3.31 -6.87
CA THR A 260 5.31 -4.31 -7.36
C THR A 260 4.94 -5.31 -6.28
N SER A 261 5.91 -5.80 -5.50
CA SER A 261 5.68 -6.71 -4.38
C SER A 261 4.66 -6.15 -3.36
N GLN A 262 4.66 -4.84 -3.11
CA GLN A 262 3.72 -4.21 -2.17
C GLN A 262 2.28 -4.23 -2.72
N LEU A 263 2.12 -3.98 -4.02
CA LEU A 263 0.83 -4.05 -4.69
C LEU A 263 0.32 -5.50 -4.75
N PHE A 264 1.16 -6.44 -5.18
CA PHE A 264 0.79 -7.86 -5.33
C PHE A 264 0.32 -8.47 -4.02
N VAL A 265 1.01 -8.18 -2.93
CA VAL A 265 0.63 -8.61 -1.59
C VAL A 265 -0.77 -8.10 -1.20
N ASN A 266 -1.11 -6.86 -1.56
CA ASN A 266 -2.44 -6.31 -1.30
C ASN A 266 -3.52 -6.95 -2.20
N ILE A 267 -3.20 -7.24 -3.46
CA ILE A 267 -4.09 -7.96 -4.40
C ILE A 267 -4.37 -9.37 -3.88
N TYR A 268 -3.33 -10.08 -3.47
CA TYR A 268 -3.41 -11.42 -2.90
C TYR A 268 -4.34 -11.44 -1.67
N MET A 269 -4.09 -10.53 -0.72
CA MET A 269 -4.90 -10.42 0.50
C MET A 269 -6.30 -9.86 0.27
N ASN A 270 -6.57 -9.19 -0.86
CA ASN A 270 -7.92 -8.75 -1.15
C ASN A 270 -8.88 -9.93 -1.28
N LYS A 271 -8.44 -11.11 -1.77
CA LYS A 271 -9.27 -12.32 -1.76
C LYS A 271 -9.75 -12.69 -0.35
N PHE A 272 -8.85 -12.59 0.63
CA PHE A 272 -9.18 -12.77 2.05
C PHE A 272 -10.11 -11.66 2.57
N ASP A 273 -9.82 -10.40 2.25
CA ASP A 273 -10.66 -9.26 2.66
C ASP A 273 -12.11 -9.43 2.21
N GLN A 274 -12.31 -9.85 0.97
CA GLN A 274 -13.63 -10.07 0.37
C GLN A 274 -14.35 -11.25 1.05
N PHE A 275 -13.63 -12.34 1.38
CA PHE A 275 -14.18 -13.44 2.16
C PHE A 275 -14.65 -12.97 3.55
N VAL A 276 -13.81 -12.23 4.28
CA VAL A 276 -14.13 -11.72 5.62
C VAL A 276 -15.33 -10.76 5.59
N LYS A 277 -15.40 -9.86 4.62
CA LYS A 277 -16.50 -8.87 4.53
C LYS A 277 -17.80 -9.45 4.00
N HIS A 278 -17.77 -10.36 3.03
CA HIS A 278 -18.99 -10.83 2.35
C HIS A 278 -19.47 -12.21 2.79
N LYS A 279 -18.57 -13.13 3.15
CA LYS A 279 -18.92 -14.48 3.62
C LYS A 279 -19.07 -14.50 5.13
N MET A 280 -18.01 -14.13 5.87
CA MET A 280 -18.06 -14.07 7.35
C MET A 280 -18.91 -12.90 7.86
N LYS A 281 -19.12 -11.87 7.02
CA LYS A 281 -19.86 -10.65 7.36
C LYS A 281 -19.29 -9.93 8.59
N ALA A 282 -17.98 -9.97 8.77
CA ALA A 282 -17.31 -9.28 9.86
C ALA A 282 -17.39 -7.76 9.66
N LYS A 283 -18.35 -7.13 10.36
CA LYS A 283 -18.66 -5.70 10.22
C LYS A 283 -17.44 -4.82 10.51
N TYR A 284 -16.78 -5.07 11.65
CA TYR A 284 -15.67 -4.28 12.16
C TYR A 284 -14.34 -5.01 11.93
N TYR A 285 -13.91 -5.02 10.67
CA TYR A 285 -12.66 -5.63 10.21
C TYR A 285 -11.72 -4.54 9.69
N ILE A 286 -10.44 -4.62 10.07
CA ILE A 286 -9.37 -3.71 9.60
C ILE A 286 -8.13 -4.54 9.26
N ARG A 287 -7.51 -4.25 8.11
CA ARG A 287 -6.24 -4.86 7.69
C ARG A 287 -5.15 -3.82 7.45
N TYR A 288 -3.95 -4.17 7.89
CA TYR A 288 -2.72 -3.44 7.60
C TYR A 288 -1.62 -4.44 7.22
N ALA A 289 -1.40 -4.62 5.92
CA ALA A 289 -0.50 -5.64 5.38
C ALA A 289 -0.91 -7.05 5.86
N ASP A 290 -0.07 -7.69 6.68
CA ASP A 290 -0.23 -9.00 7.31
C ASP A 290 -0.93 -8.95 8.68
N ASP A 291 -0.98 -7.79 9.34
CA ASP A 291 -1.64 -7.59 10.64
C ASP A 291 -3.10 -7.19 10.39
N PHE A 292 -4.06 -7.90 11.01
CA PHE A 292 -5.47 -7.58 10.90
C PHE A 292 -6.22 -7.83 12.21
N VAL A 293 -7.34 -7.11 12.36
CA VAL A 293 -8.16 -7.13 13.56
C VAL A 293 -9.64 -7.24 13.24
N ILE A 294 -10.37 -7.99 14.06
CA ILE A 294 -11.84 -8.09 14.04
C ILE A 294 -12.36 -7.72 15.42
N LEU A 295 -13.37 -6.85 15.47
CA LEU A 295 -14.00 -6.40 16.71
C LEU A 295 -15.42 -6.97 16.81
N SER A 296 -15.78 -7.49 17.98
CA SER A 296 -17.14 -7.99 18.26
C SER A 296 -17.51 -7.82 19.74
N GLU A 297 -18.81 -7.78 20.03
CA GLU A 297 -19.35 -7.88 21.40
C GLU A 297 -19.26 -9.32 21.94
N ASN A 298 -19.17 -10.32 21.05
CA ASN A 298 -19.20 -11.74 21.42
C ASN A 298 -17.84 -12.42 21.23
N LYS A 299 -17.22 -12.85 22.34
CA LYS A 299 -15.94 -13.58 22.34
C LYS A 299 -16.01 -14.90 21.56
N LYS A 300 -17.08 -15.69 21.74
CA LYS A 300 -17.27 -17.00 21.11
C LYS A 300 -17.36 -16.89 19.58
N GLN A 301 -17.97 -15.81 19.09
CA GLN A 301 -17.98 -15.51 17.65
C GLN A 301 -16.56 -15.31 17.10
N LEU A 302 -15.69 -14.62 17.84
CA LEU A 302 -14.29 -14.42 17.44
C LEU A 302 -13.50 -15.72 17.48
N GLU A 303 -13.71 -16.57 18.49
CA GLU A 303 -13.09 -17.90 18.57
C GLU A 303 -13.47 -18.76 17.36
N ASN A 304 -14.75 -18.79 16.98
CA ASN A 304 -15.20 -19.48 15.77
C ASN A 304 -14.60 -18.86 14.48
N SER A 305 -14.48 -17.52 14.45
CA SER A 305 -13.89 -16.82 13.31
C SER A 305 -12.44 -17.23 13.05
N ILE A 306 -11.66 -17.59 14.09
CA ILE A 306 -10.28 -18.07 13.93
C ILE A 306 -10.24 -19.33 13.07
N LEU A 307 -11.17 -20.26 13.27
CA LEU A 307 -11.24 -21.52 12.52
C LEU A 307 -11.55 -21.26 11.05
N GLU A 308 -12.55 -20.42 10.76
CA GLU A 308 -12.92 -20.04 9.39
C GLU A 308 -11.78 -19.31 8.66
N ILE A 309 -11.12 -18.38 9.36
CA ILE A 309 -9.98 -17.64 8.82
C ILE A 309 -8.83 -18.58 8.51
N ASN A 310 -8.47 -19.46 9.45
CA ASN A 310 -7.37 -20.39 9.26
C ASN A 310 -7.64 -21.36 8.11
N LYS A 311 -8.87 -21.88 8.02
CA LYS A 311 -9.31 -22.74 6.91
C LYS A 311 -9.12 -22.04 5.57
N PHE A 312 -9.68 -20.83 5.42
CA PHE A 312 -9.56 -20.06 4.17
C PHE A 312 -8.11 -19.75 3.82
N LEU A 313 -7.31 -19.29 4.79
CA LEU A 313 -5.91 -18.93 4.55
C LEU A 313 -5.09 -20.14 4.06
N VAL A 314 -5.31 -21.33 4.64
CA VAL A 314 -4.59 -22.55 4.27
C VAL A 314 -5.06 -23.09 2.92
N GLU A 315 -6.37 -23.22 2.73
CA GLU A 315 -6.95 -23.88 1.55
C GLU A 315 -6.89 -23.01 0.29
N GLU A 316 -7.20 -21.71 0.39
CA GLU A 316 -7.34 -20.83 -0.77
C GLU A 316 -6.06 -20.03 -1.07
N LEU A 317 -5.28 -19.70 -0.03
CA LEU A 317 -4.14 -18.81 -0.14
C LEU A 317 -2.81 -19.46 0.27
N LYS A 318 -2.79 -20.73 0.71
CA LYS A 318 -1.59 -21.43 1.21
C LYS A 318 -0.80 -20.63 2.28
N LEU A 319 -1.49 -19.78 3.04
CA LEU A 319 -0.94 -18.97 4.12
C LEU A 319 -1.20 -19.59 5.48
N LYS A 320 -0.37 -19.23 6.47
CA LYS A 320 -0.50 -19.69 7.86
C LYS A 320 -0.51 -18.52 8.82
N LEU A 321 -1.40 -18.56 9.81
CA LEU A 321 -1.39 -17.63 10.93
C LEU A 321 -0.13 -17.84 11.78
N HIS A 322 0.34 -16.76 12.40
CA HIS A 322 1.44 -16.81 13.35
C HIS A 322 0.91 -17.24 14.73
N PRO A 323 1.31 -18.42 15.25
CA PRO A 323 0.71 -19.00 16.47
C PRO A 323 0.79 -18.05 17.67
N ASP A 324 1.97 -17.45 17.90
CA ASP A 324 2.19 -16.59 19.07
C ASP A 324 1.61 -15.17 18.96
N LYS A 325 0.97 -14.84 17.83
CA LYS A 325 0.44 -13.50 17.56
C LYS A 325 -1.06 -13.51 17.26
N VAL A 326 -1.72 -14.65 17.40
CA VAL A 326 -3.17 -14.73 17.41
C VAL A 326 -3.63 -14.61 18.85
N PHE A 327 -4.42 -13.59 19.15
CA PHE A 327 -4.99 -13.44 20.49
C PHE A 327 -6.31 -12.67 20.48
N ILE A 328 -7.12 -12.94 21.50
CA ILE A 328 -8.35 -12.22 21.78
C ILE A 328 -8.15 -11.42 23.08
N LYS A 329 -8.41 -10.11 23.03
CA LYS A 329 -8.33 -9.22 24.20
C LYS A 329 -9.55 -8.31 24.29
N THR A 330 -9.87 -7.87 25.50
CA THR A 330 -10.86 -6.80 25.70
C THR A 330 -10.24 -5.45 25.36
N PHE A 331 -11.03 -4.56 24.77
CA PHE A 331 -10.57 -3.19 24.50
C PHE A 331 -10.19 -2.42 25.77
N SER A 332 -10.87 -2.70 26.89
CA SER A 332 -10.58 -2.11 28.21
C SER A 332 -9.16 -2.44 28.70
N SER A 333 -8.63 -3.63 28.38
CA SER A 333 -7.27 -4.04 28.77
C SER A 333 -6.15 -3.32 28.01
N GLY A 334 -6.48 -2.56 26.97
CA GLY A 334 -5.50 -1.91 26.11
C GLY A 334 -4.99 -2.86 25.03
N VAL A 335 -5.17 -2.49 23.76
CA VAL A 335 -4.80 -3.34 22.62
C VAL A 335 -3.67 -2.74 21.81
N ASP A 336 -2.61 -3.53 21.63
CA ASP A 336 -1.44 -3.17 20.86
C ASP A 336 -1.66 -3.39 19.35
N PHE A 337 -1.82 -2.28 18.62
CA PHE A 337 -2.09 -2.27 17.19
C PHE A 337 -1.31 -1.14 16.50
N LEU A 338 -0.59 -1.49 15.43
CA LEU A 338 0.17 -0.55 14.58
C LEU A 338 1.12 0.39 15.33
N GLY A 339 1.77 -0.11 16.38
CA GLY A 339 2.79 0.62 17.14
C GLY A 339 2.24 1.49 18.27
N MET A 340 0.92 1.47 18.50
CA MET A 340 0.25 2.14 19.62
C MET A 340 -0.53 1.14 20.47
N VAL A 341 -0.61 1.41 21.77
CA VAL A 341 -1.52 0.72 22.68
C VAL A 341 -2.77 1.59 22.83
N ASN A 342 -3.90 1.02 22.45
CA ASN A 342 -5.18 1.72 22.38
C ASN A 342 -6.05 1.33 23.57
N PHE A 343 -6.35 2.31 24.42
CA PHE A 343 -7.31 2.22 25.51
C PHE A 343 -8.62 2.93 25.13
N PRO A 344 -9.71 2.70 25.88
CA PRO A 344 -10.98 3.38 25.65
C PRO A 344 -10.85 4.91 25.55
N ARG A 345 -10.26 5.54 26.58
CA ARG A 345 -10.18 7.00 26.69
C ARG A 345 -8.99 7.61 25.98
N HIS A 346 -7.90 6.86 25.81
CA HIS A 346 -6.64 7.41 25.30
C HIS A 346 -5.83 6.38 24.51
N LYS A 347 -4.75 6.80 23.87
CA LYS A 347 -3.80 5.92 23.18
C LYS A 347 -2.38 6.36 23.47
N VAL A 348 -1.48 5.41 23.68
CA VAL A 348 -0.06 5.67 24.00
C VAL A 348 0.84 4.95 23.01
N LEU A 349 2.07 5.45 22.85
CA LEU A 349 3.08 4.72 22.08
C LEU A 349 3.46 3.41 22.77
N ARG A 350 3.65 2.35 21.97
CA ARG A 350 4.18 1.08 22.45
C ARG A 350 5.51 1.30 23.17
N THR A 351 5.69 0.66 24.33
CA THR A 351 6.89 0.83 25.19
C THR A 351 8.20 0.62 24.44
N LYS A 352 8.28 -0.41 23.57
CA LYS A 352 9.47 -0.66 22.74
C LYS A 352 9.76 0.52 21.79
N THR A 353 8.72 1.09 21.18
CA THR A 353 8.83 2.25 20.29
C THR A 353 9.27 3.50 21.07
N LYS A 354 8.68 3.76 22.25
CA LYS A 354 9.08 4.84 23.16
C LYS A 354 10.56 4.76 23.52
N ARG A 355 11.02 3.60 24.02
CA ARG A 355 12.43 3.39 24.43
C ARG A 355 13.38 3.61 23.26
N ARG A 356 13.05 3.09 22.09
CA ARG A 356 13.84 3.24 20.86
C ARG A 356 13.91 4.70 20.41
N MET A 357 12.80 5.42 20.43
CA MET A 357 12.73 6.84 20.09
C MET A 357 13.69 7.64 20.98
N LEU A 358 13.59 7.49 22.30
CA LEU A 358 14.47 8.18 23.26
C LEU A 358 15.94 7.83 23.06
N LYS A 359 16.27 6.54 22.84
CA LYS A 359 17.64 6.10 22.54
C LYS A 359 18.17 6.77 21.26
N LYS A 360 17.38 6.78 20.18
CA LYS A 360 17.80 7.41 18.90
C LYS A 360 18.00 8.91 19.05
N ILE A 361 17.15 9.61 19.81
CA ILE A 361 17.31 11.06 20.06
C ILE A 361 18.57 11.33 20.89
N LYS A 362 18.82 10.54 21.94
CA LYS A 362 20.04 10.67 22.75
C LYS A 362 21.31 10.47 21.91
N ASN A 363 21.33 9.42 21.07
CA ASN A 363 22.46 9.16 20.19
C ASN A 363 22.66 10.30 19.17
N LYS A 364 21.60 10.78 18.51
CA LYS A 364 21.72 11.93 17.60
C LYS A 364 22.18 13.21 18.30
N LYS A 365 21.80 13.42 19.57
CA LYS A 365 22.29 14.56 20.34
C LYS A 365 23.79 14.43 20.63
N LEU A 366 24.28 13.21 20.89
CA LEU A 366 25.72 12.95 21.02
C LEU A 366 26.46 13.18 19.70
N ASP A 367 25.89 12.71 18.57
CA ASP A 367 26.44 12.97 17.24
C ASP A 367 26.54 14.47 16.95
N LEU A 368 25.54 15.26 17.40
CA LEU A 368 25.57 16.72 17.28
C LEU A 368 26.68 17.34 18.14
N LYS A 369 26.85 16.90 19.39
CA LYS A 369 27.94 17.37 20.27
C LYS A 369 29.33 17.05 19.68
N ASN A 370 29.45 15.91 19.02
CA ASN A 370 30.69 15.47 18.36
C ASN A 370 30.87 16.07 16.96
N ASN A 371 30.05 17.05 16.55
CA ASN A 371 30.07 17.68 15.22
C ASN A 371 29.93 16.69 14.04
N LEU A 372 29.36 15.51 14.26
CA LEU A 372 29.11 14.50 13.22
C LEU A 372 27.85 14.81 12.38
N ILE A 373 26.94 15.63 12.93
CA ILE A 373 25.72 16.07 12.24
C ILE A 373 25.51 17.57 12.45
N SER A 374 24.85 18.21 11.48
CA SER A 374 24.41 19.60 11.64
C SER A 374 23.22 19.72 12.60
N GLU A 375 23.09 20.89 13.20
CA GLU A 375 21.94 21.24 14.04
C GLU A 375 20.61 21.11 13.28
N SER A 376 20.59 21.52 12.00
CA SER A 376 19.43 21.37 11.12
C SER A 376 18.99 19.91 10.96
N HIS A 377 19.95 18.99 10.78
CA HIS A 377 19.66 17.56 10.64
C HIS A 377 19.14 16.93 11.95
N PHE A 378 19.66 17.40 13.10
CA PHE A 378 19.13 17.03 14.40
C PHE A 378 17.66 17.49 14.56
N TYR A 379 17.36 18.76 14.30
CA TYR A 379 16.00 19.28 14.43
C TYR A 379 15.00 18.65 13.47
N GLN A 380 15.39 18.37 12.22
CA GLN A 380 14.54 17.63 11.28
C GLN A 380 14.12 16.26 11.85
N SER A 381 15.07 15.56 12.47
CA SER A 381 14.84 14.27 13.10
C SER A 381 13.94 14.39 14.34
N LEU A 382 14.18 15.43 15.15
CA LEU A 382 13.38 15.72 16.34
C LEU A 382 11.92 16.04 15.97
N GLN A 383 11.71 16.90 14.97
CA GLN A 383 10.38 17.28 14.50
C GLN A 383 9.59 16.09 13.94
N SER A 384 10.27 15.16 13.27
CA SER A 384 9.64 13.90 12.82
C SER A 384 9.08 13.09 14.00
N TYR A 385 9.84 12.92 15.09
CA TYR A 385 9.35 12.24 16.29
C TYR A 385 8.24 13.01 17.01
N LEU A 386 8.33 14.34 17.09
CA LEU A 386 7.27 15.18 17.66
C LEU A 386 5.98 15.07 16.83
N GLY A 387 6.09 14.95 15.51
CA GLY A 387 4.95 14.69 14.62
C GLY A 387 4.21 13.40 14.98
N VAL A 388 4.94 12.31 15.23
CA VAL A 388 4.32 11.04 15.68
C VAL A 388 3.62 11.21 17.02
N LEU A 389 4.21 11.97 17.96
CA LEU A 389 3.64 12.20 19.28
C LEU A 389 2.35 13.02 19.25
N LYS A 390 2.10 13.84 18.22
CA LYS A 390 0.80 14.54 18.04
C LYS A 390 -0.38 13.58 17.92
N HIS A 391 -0.12 12.32 17.53
CA HIS A 391 -1.14 11.29 17.36
C HIS A 391 -1.29 10.38 18.58
N CYS A 392 -0.80 10.74 19.77
CA CYS A 392 -1.01 9.94 20.99
C CYS A 392 -0.86 10.79 22.26
N GLU A 393 -1.29 10.26 23.40
CA GLU A 393 -0.99 10.84 24.70
C GLU A 393 0.50 10.64 25.02
N GLY A 394 1.30 11.63 24.62
CA GLY A 394 2.75 11.58 24.63
C GLY A 394 3.41 12.57 25.59
N TRP A 395 2.66 13.26 26.47
CA TRP A 395 3.18 14.37 27.28
C TRP A 395 4.44 14.01 28.09
N GLY A 396 4.40 12.89 28.82
CA GLY A 396 5.57 12.42 29.58
C GLY A 396 6.77 12.06 28.69
N ILE A 397 6.54 11.57 27.47
CA ILE A 397 7.60 11.31 26.48
C ILE A 397 8.19 12.62 25.99
N ARG A 398 7.33 13.61 25.69
CA ARG A 398 7.73 14.94 25.23
C ARG A 398 8.61 15.65 26.27
N ASN A 399 8.25 15.56 27.55
CA ASN A 399 9.08 16.09 28.62
C ASN A 399 10.44 15.39 28.71
N GLY A 400 10.47 14.06 28.55
CA GLY A 400 11.73 13.31 28.48
C GLY A 400 12.61 13.76 27.30
N ILE A 401 12.01 14.02 26.14
CA ILE A 401 12.72 14.57 24.98
C ILE A 401 13.24 15.98 25.28
N ASN A 402 12.40 16.85 25.86
CA ASN A 402 12.81 18.21 26.22
C ASN A 402 14.00 18.22 27.19
N LYS A 403 14.02 17.30 28.16
CA LYS A 403 15.18 17.12 29.05
C LYS A 403 16.46 16.76 28.30
N ILE A 404 16.38 15.85 27.32
CA ILE A 404 17.53 15.45 26.48
C ILE A 404 18.00 16.60 25.58
N VAL A 405 17.07 17.38 25.05
CA VAL A 405 17.41 18.52 24.19
C VAL A 405 18.09 19.63 25.00
N LYS A 406 17.61 19.89 26.22
CA LYS A 406 18.13 20.90 27.15
C LYS A 406 19.38 20.48 27.91
N SER A 407 19.66 19.19 28.07
CA SER A 407 20.88 18.73 28.73
C SER A 407 22.09 19.12 27.89
N VAL A 408 22.81 20.14 28.38
CA VAL A 408 24.01 20.75 27.79
C VAL A 408 25.11 19.72 27.60
#